data_AF-A0A961WTM9-F1
#
_entry.id   AF-A0A961WTM9-F1
#
_cell.length_a   1.000
_cell.length_b   1.000
_cell.length_c   1.000
_cell.angle_alpha   90.00
_cell.angle_beta   90.00
_cell.angle_gamma   90.00
#
_symmetry.space_group_name_H-M   'P 1'
#
loop_
_entity.id
_entity.type
_entity.pdbx_description
1 polymer ?
#
loop_
_entity_poly.entity_id
_entity_poly.type
_entity_poly.pdbx_seq_one_letter_code
_entity_poly.pdbx_strand_id
1 'polypeptide(L)'
;GIPGDNTYANYREANRAFYRLTVVPLVTRLAGEFSHWLAPLHGGRIRLWFDADQVDGLSGDRDALWERLNAASFLTVDEKREAAGYQPLGMEERTGHV
;
A
#
# COMPACT_ATOMS: atom_id res chain seq x y z
N GLY A 1 -26.17 -19.08 -10.20
CA GLY A 1 -25.88 -17.79 -9.57
C GLY A 1 -27.18 -17.11 -9.27
N ILE A 2 -27.36 -16.60 -8.05
CA ILE A 2 -28.61 -15.95 -7.67
C ILE A 2 -28.64 -14.56 -8.34
N PRO A 3 -29.76 -14.16 -8.97
CA PRO A 3 -29.93 -12.80 -9.49
C PRO A 3 -29.69 -11.78 -8.38
N GLY A 4 -28.57 -11.05 -8.45
CA GLY A 4 -28.10 -10.14 -7.39
C GLY A 4 -26.59 -10.23 -7.13
N ASP A 5 -26.00 -11.43 -7.22
CA ASP A 5 -24.54 -11.62 -7.04
C ASP A 5 -23.73 -10.88 -8.11
N ASN A 6 -24.22 -10.89 -9.36
CA ASN A 6 -23.59 -10.16 -10.46
C ASN A 6 -23.62 -8.63 -10.23
N THR A 7 -24.56 -8.10 -9.45
CA THR A 7 -24.65 -6.65 -9.19
C THR A 7 -23.62 -6.23 -8.14
N TYR A 8 -23.48 -6.98 -7.05
CA TYR A 8 -22.48 -6.68 -6.02
C TYR A 8 -21.05 -6.95 -6.51
N ALA A 9 -20.82 -8.04 -7.26
CA ALA A 9 -19.52 -8.33 -7.86
C ALA A 9 -19.10 -7.23 -8.85
N ASN A 10 -20.00 -6.83 -9.76
CA ASN A 10 -19.76 -5.75 -10.71
C ASN A 10 -19.50 -4.41 -10.00
N TYR A 11 -20.24 -4.08 -8.94
CA TYR A 11 -20.02 -2.86 -8.18
C TYR A 11 -18.61 -2.83 -7.54
N ARG A 12 -18.18 -3.93 -6.90
CA ARG A 12 -16.83 -4.01 -6.30
C ARG A 12 -15.73 -3.87 -7.36
N GLU A 13 -15.89 -4.52 -8.50
CA GLU A 13 -14.94 -4.43 -9.62
C GLU A 13 -14.89 -3.00 -10.20
N ALA A 14 -16.04 -2.36 -10.40
CA ALA A 14 -16.11 -0.98 -10.90
C ALA A 14 -15.51 0.01 -9.91
N ASN A 15 -15.77 -0.16 -8.61
CA ASN A 15 -15.18 0.69 -7.55
C ASN A 15 -13.65 0.56 -7.52
N ARG A 16 -13.12 -0.67 -7.57
CA ARG A 16 -11.67 -0.92 -7.66
C ARG A 16 -11.06 -0.31 -8.92
N ALA A 17 -11.73 -0.45 -10.08
CA ALA A 17 -11.27 0.14 -11.33
C ALA A 17 -11.22 1.68 -11.24
N PHE A 18 -12.24 2.31 -10.65
CA PHE A 18 -12.27 3.75 -10.42
C PHE A 18 -11.11 4.23 -9.55
N TYR A 19 -10.86 3.56 -8.42
CA TYR A 19 -9.73 3.91 -7.55
C TYR A 19 -8.39 3.77 -8.26
N ARG A 20 -8.16 2.66 -8.97
CA ARG A 20 -6.90 2.39 -9.68
C ARG A 20 -6.64 3.33 -10.84
N LEU A 21 -7.66 3.60 -11.66
CA LEU A 21 -7.47 4.31 -12.92
C LEU A 21 -7.63 5.82 -12.78
N THR A 22 -8.28 6.29 -11.71
CA THR A 22 -8.59 7.72 -11.53
C THR A 22 -8.04 8.26 -10.22
N VAL A 23 -8.49 7.73 -9.08
CA VAL A 23 -8.20 8.34 -7.77
C VAL A 23 -6.71 8.25 -7.43
N VAL A 24 -6.12 7.06 -7.51
CA VAL A 24 -4.70 6.84 -7.19
C VAL A 24 -3.79 7.71 -8.05
N PRO A 25 -3.91 7.72 -9.41
CA PRO A 25 -3.08 8.59 -10.24
C PRO A 25 -3.18 10.08 -9.88
N LEU A 26 -4.39 10.57 -9.58
CA LEU A 26 -4.61 11.97 -9.21
C LEU A 26 -3.98 12.31 -7.86
N VAL A 27 -4.19 11.47 -6.84
CA VAL A 27 -3.62 11.69 -5.50
C VAL A 27 -2.11 11.55 -5.51
N THR A 28 -1.55 10.58 -6.25
CA THR A 28 -0.09 10.45 -6.43
C THR A 28 0.50 11.72 -7.04
N ARG A 29 -0.14 12.26 -8.09
CA ARG A 29 0.30 13.52 -8.70
C ARG A 29 0.25 14.66 -7.69
N LEU A 30 -0.88 14.86 -7.01
CA LEU A 30 -1.03 15.92 -6.01
C LEU A 30 -0.01 15.81 -4.88
N ALA A 31 0.20 14.61 -4.34
CA ALA A 31 1.20 14.37 -3.30
C ALA A 31 2.62 14.70 -3.80
N GLY A 32 2.94 14.36 -5.06
CA GLY A 32 4.21 14.72 -5.69
C GLY A 32 4.41 16.22 -5.82
N GLU A 33 3.42 16.94 -6.34
CA GLU A 33 3.46 18.41 -6.48
C GLU A 33 3.60 19.08 -5.11
N PHE A 34 2.84 18.65 -4.10
CA PHE A 34 2.98 19.20 -2.75
C PHE A 34 4.33 18.87 -2.12
N SER A 35 4.86 17.66 -2.35
CA SER A 35 6.21 17.30 -1.89
C SER A 35 7.25 18.23 -2.50
N HIS A 36 7.16 18.49 -3.81
CA HIS A 36 8.07 19.38 -4.51
C HIS A 36 7.96 20.81 -4.01
N TRP A 37 6.73 21.30 -3.85
CA TRP A 37 6.46 22.65 -3.34
C TRP A 37 6.98 22.86 -1.91
N LEU A 38 6.87 21.85 -1.04
CA LEU A 38 7.35 21.91 0.34
C LEU A 38 8.85 21.61 0.49
N ALA A 39 9.49 20.98 -0.50
CA ALA A 39 10.89 20.56 -0.42
C ALA A 39 11.87 21.68 0.00
N PRO A 40 11.78 22.93 -0.51
CA PRO A 40 12.68 24.01 -0.09
C PRO A 40 12.59 24.34 1.40
N LEU A 41 11.41 24.19 2.01
CA LEU A 41 11.18 24.49 3.43
C LEU A 41 11.73 23.40 4.37
N HIS A 42 11.94 22.19 3.84
CA HIS A 42 12.39 21.01 4.60
C HIS A 42 13.77 20.51 4.16
N GLY A 43 14.61 21.39 3.60
CA GLY A 43 15.98 21.05 3.19
C GLY A 43 16.04 19.94 2.13
N GLY A 44 15.03 19.86 1.27
CA GLY A 44 14.92 18.88 0.19
C GLY A 44 14.50 17.47 0.61
N ARG A 45 14.18 17.24 1.90
CA ARG A 45 13.98 15.89 2.46
C ARG A 45 12.55 15.65 2.97
N ILE A 46 11.55 16.07 2.22
CA ILE A 46 10.15 15.76 2.50
C ILE A 46 9.51 15.04 1.31
N ARG A 47 8.76 13.99 1.62
CA ARG A 47 7.89 13.30 0.68
C ARG A 47 6.54 13.10 1.35
N LEU A 48 5.52 13.68 0.75
CA LEU A 48 4.13 13.40 1.05
C LEU A 48 3.69 12.17 0.26
N TRP A 49 2.91 11.34 0.93
CA TRP A 49 2.32 10.13 0.36
C TRP A 49 0.95 9.90 0.99
N PHE A 50 0.09 9.14 0.30
CA PHE A 50 -1.21 8.75 0.83
C PHE A 50 -1.16 7.32 1.35
N ASP A 51 -1.92 7.04 2.41
CA ASP A 51 -2.03 5.70 2.93
C ASP A 51 -3.02 4.89 2.09
N ALA A 52 -2.49 4.04 1.21
CA ALA A 52 -3.27 3.17 0.34
C ALA A 52 -3.89 1.98 1.12
N ASP A 53 -3.35 1.63 2.28
CA ASP A 53 -3.89 0.55 3.13
C ASP A 53 -5.27 0.90 3.70
N GLN A 54 -5.54 2.19 3.90
CA GLN A 54 -6.79 2.70 4.47
C GLN A 54 -7.90 2.91 3.42
N VAL A 55 -7.68 2.51 2.16
CA VAL A 55 -8.66 2.68 1.08
C VAL A 55 -9.45 1.39 0.90
N ASP A 56 -10.69 1.35 1.38
CA ASP A 56 -11.58 0.17 1.30
C ASP A 56 -11.68 -0.41 -0.13
N GLY A 57 -11.72 0.46 -1.15
CA GLY A 57 -11.79 0.08 -2.57
C GLY A 57 -10.53 -0.63 -3.10
N LEU A 58 -9.45 -0.63 -2.34
CA LEU A 58 -8.18 -1.31 -2.63
C LEU A 58 -7.91 -2.50 -1.67
N SER A 59 -8.80 -2.79 -0.71
CA SER A 59 -8.66 -3.92 0.22
C SER A 59 -8.36 -5.25 -0.47
N GLY A 60 -9.10 -5.59 -1.54
CA GLY A 60 -8.85 -6.84 -2.29
C GLY A 60 -7.49 -6.90 -3.01
N ASP A 61 -6.88 -5.76 -3.34
CA ASP A 61 -5.49 -5.72 -3.82
C ASP A 61 -4.49 -6.01 -2.72
N ARG A 62 -4.78 -5.46 -1.54
CA ARG A 62 -3.97 -5.63 -0.35
C ARG A 62 -4.00 -7.09 0.12
N ASP A 63 -5.16 -7.72 0.14
CA ASP A 63 -5.30 -9.14 0.48
C ASP A 63 -4.49 -10.03 -0.47
N ALA A 64 -4.60 -9.79 -1.77
CA ALA A 64 -3.85 -10.54 -2.78
C ALA A 64 -2.33 -10.32 -2.68
N LEU A 65 -1.87 -9.15 -2.23
CA LEU A 65 -0.46 -8.88 -1.93
C LEU A 65 -0.01 -9.68 -0.71
N TRP A 66 -0.78 -9.62 0.39
CA TRP A 66 -0.45 -10.33 1.63
C TRP A 66 -0.43 -11.84 1.45
N GLU A 67 -1.36 -12.42 0.69
CA GLU A 67 -1.33 -13.85 0.36
C GLU A 67 -0.01 -14.23 -0.34
N ARG A 68 0.42 -13.45 -1.34
CA ARG A 68 1.67 -13.72 -2.07
C ARG A 68 2.89 -13.60 -1.16
N LEU A 69 2.93 -12.57 -0.31
CA LEU A 69 4.03 -12.38 0.64
C LEU A 69 4.08 -13.51 1.68
N ASN A 70 2.93 -13.97 2.17
CA ASN A 70 2.87 -15.10 3.10
C ASN A 70 3.29 -16.41 2.43
N ALA A 71 2.88 -16.65 1.18
CA ALA A 71 3.26 -17.84 0.42
C ALA A 71 4.75 -17.86 0.01
N ALA A 72 5.41 -16.70 -0.10
CA ALA A 72 6.83 -16.60 -0.41
C ALA A 72 7.69 -17.00 0.80
N SER A 73 7.97 -18.30 0.94
CA SER A 73 8.78 -18.86 2.03
C SER A 73 10.26 -18.49 1.98
N PHE A 74 10.74 -18.05 0.81
CA PHE A 74 12.14 -17.66 0.58
C PHE A 74 12.46 -16.23 1.03
N LEU A 75 11.44 -15.39 1.30
CA LEU A 75 11.63 -14.03 1.78
C LEU A 75 11.74 -14.00 3.30
N THR A 76 12.69 -13.20 3.79
CA THR A 76 12.83 -12.83 5.20
C THR A 76 11.69 -11.93 5.66
N VAL A 77 11.54 -11.77 6.98
CA VAL A 77 10.52 -10.89 7.56
C VAL A 77 10.72 -9.44 7.11
N ASP A 78 11.96 -8.97 7.07
CA ASP A 78 12.27 -7.60 6.64
C ASP A 78 11.96 -7.39 5.15
N GLU A 79 12.32 -8.33 4.27
CA GLU A 79 11.96 -8.25 2.85
C GLU A 79 10.44 -8.24 2.63
N LYS A 80 9.68 -9.02 3.42
CA LYS A 80 8.21 -9.01 3.37
C LYS A 80 7.64 -7.67 3.86
N ARG A 81 8.22 -7.09 4.90
CA ARG A 81 7.80 -5.78 5.44
C ARG A 81 8.05 -4.67 4.43
N GLU A 82 9.23 -4.65 3.82
CA GLU A 82 9.57 -3.68 2.77
C GLU A 82 8.64 -3.83 1.56
N ALA A 83 8.37 -5.05 1.11
CA ALA A 83 7.45 -5.31 0.00
C ALA A 83 5.99 -4.91 0.32
N ALA A 84 5.59 -4.92 1.60
CA ALA A 84 4.29 -4.44 2.07
C ALA A 84 4.26 -2.91 2.32
N GLY A 85 5.40 -2.23 2.26
CA GLY A 85 5.52 -0.78 2.49
C GLY A 85 5.89 -0.37 3.92
N TYR A 86 6.22 -1.32 4.80
CA TYR A 86 6.69 -1.06 6.16
C TYR A 86 8.21 -0.94 6.22
N GLN A 87 8.70 -0.24 7.24
CA GLN A 87 10.12 -0.24 7.58
C GLN A 87 10.55 -1.63 8.07
N PRO A 88 11.77 -2.09 7.73
CA PRO A 88 12.39 -3.25 8.37
C PRO A 88 12.34 -3.14 9.89
N LEU A 89 12.27 -4.26 10.59
CA LEU A 89 12.46 -4.26 12.04
C LEU A 89 13.91 -3.90 12.40
N GLY A 90 14.83 -4.09 11.45
CA GLY A 90 16.26 -4.08 11.73
C GLY A 90 16.64 -5.32 12.53
N MET A 91 17.94 -5.65 12.58
CA MET A 91 18.38 -6.66 13.55
C MET A 91 18.10 -6.11 14.95
N GLU A 92 17.07 -6.61 15.62
CA GLU A 92 17.05 -6.63 17.08
C GLU A 92 18.34 -7.35 17.49
N GLU A 93 19.30 -6.60 18.03
CA GLU A 93 20.39 -7.18 18.79
C GLU A 93 19.74 -8.08 19.82
N ARG A 94 19.89 -9.39 19.61
CA ARG A 94 19.71 -10.40 20.64
C ARG A 94 20.77 -10.15 21.69
N THR A 95 20.59 -9.12 22.51
CA THR A 95 21.29 -8.99 23.78
C THR A 95 20.72 -10.08 24.67
N GLY A 96 21.27 -11.29 24.50
CA GLY A 96 21.16 -12.34 25.49
C GLY A 96 21.69 -11.78 26.80
N HIS A 97 20.78 -11.55 27.76
CA HIS A 97 21.15 -11.50 29.16
C HIS A 97 21.73 -12.87 29.52
N VAL A 98 23.04 -12.89 29.75
CA VAL A 98 23.72 -13.89 30.58
C VAL A 98 23.73 -13.35 32.00
#